data_AF-A0A2E6YSV5-F1
#
_entry.id   AF-A0A2E6YSV5-F1
#
_cell.length_a   1.000
_cell.length_b   1.000
_cell.length_c   1.000
_cell.angle_alpha   90.00
_cell.angle_beta   90.00
_cell.angle_gamma   90.00
#
_symmetry.space_group_name_H-M   'P 1'
#
loop_
_entity.id
_entity.type
_entity.pdbx_description
1 polymer ?
#
loop_
_entity_poly.entity_id
_entity_poly.type
_entity_poly.pdbx_seq_one_letter_code
_entity_poly.pdbx_strand_id
1 'polypeptide(L)'
;MSELDVFGFIGTNRTIFSTYFLSGVLMPLSVVIVAYLFRNFSTVVRSGAMVSGLIGVVMLAFFTTAAQNAFFMQLTMLSTMAADGAEVATSFLTTAGLPIGETINPPGWMLALSFVQVIINLVLTVYVFLFAQWENS
;
A
#
# COMPACT_ATOMS: atom_id res chain seq x y z
N MET A 1 20.68 -12.23 20.72
CA MET A 1 20.45 -12.31 19.26
C MET A 1 21.35 -11.28 18.59
N SER A 2 21.87 -11.49 17.36
CA SER A 2 23.02 -10.73 16.84
C SER A 2 22.60 -9.55 15.95
N GLU A 3 23.48 -8.57 15.72
CA GLU A 3 23.24 -7.42 14.82
C GLU A 3 22.70 -7.82 13.44
N LEU A 4 23.03 -9.04 12.98
CA LEU A 4 22.53 -9.67 11.76
C LEU A 4 21.00 -9.68 11.68
N ASP A 5 20.31 -9.90 12.80
CA ASP A 5 18.85 -10.00 12.85
C ASP A 5 18.18 -8.63 12.69
N VAL A 6 18.83 -7.57 13.19
CA VAL A 6 18.41 -6.18 12.98
C VAL A 6 18.65 -5.75 11.51
N PHE A 7 19.76 -6.17 10.89
CA PHE A 7 19.97 -5.94 9.46
C PHE A 7 18.95 -6.69 8.59
N GLY A 8 18.57 -7.91 8.99
CA GLY A 8 17.47 -8.66 8.36
C GLY A 8 16.13 -7.95 8.45
N PHE A 9 15.83 -7.33 9.60
CA PHE A 9 14.65 -6.47 9.79
C PHE A 9 14.66 -5.27 8.84
N ILE A 10 15.78 -4.55 8.73
CA ILE A 10 15.91 -3.38 7.82
C ILE A 10 15.68 -3.81 6.36
N GLY A 11 16.30 -4.92 5.94
CA GLY A 11 16.13 -5.46 4.59
C GLY A 11 14.68 -5.82 4.27
N THR A 12 13.99 -6.48 5.20
CA THR A 12 12.59 -6.87 5.04
C THR A 12 11.67 -5.66 4.96
N ASN A 13 11.86 -4.66 5.83
CA ASN A 13 11.07 -3.43 5.79
C ASN A 13 11.25 -2.65 4.50
N ARG A 14 12.49 -2.56 3.99
CA ARG A 14 12.76 -1.90 2.71
C ARG A 14 12.06 -2.59 1.55
N THR A 15 12.02 -3.93 1.55
CA THR A 15 11.28 -4.70 0.54
C THR A 15 9.79 -4.44 0.63
N ILE A 16 9.19 -4.52 1.83
CA ILE A 16 7.76 -4.23 2.03
C ILE A 16 7.41 -2.82 1.53
N PHE A 17 8.22 -1.82 1.90
CA PHE A 17 8.03 -0.44 1.45
C PHE A 17 8.16 -0.31 -0.07
N SER A 18 9.20 -0.90 -0.67
CA SER A 18 9.42 -0.81 -2.11
C SER A 18 8.29 -1.47 -2.90
N THR A 19 7.78 -2.63 -2.45
CA THR A 19 6.66 -3.29 -3.11
C THR A 19 5.38 -2.48 -2.91
N TYR A 20 5.14 -1.95 -1.71
CA TYR A 20 4.00 -1.07 -1.44
C TYR A 20 3.98 0.16 -2.34
N PHE A 21 5.11 0.87 -2.43
CA PHE A 21 5.25 2.05 -3.28
C PHE A 21 5.08 1.70 -4.76
N LEU A 22 5.74 0.64 -5.23
CA LEU A 22 5.68 0.24 -6.63
C LEU A 22 4.26 -0.15 -7.05
N SER A 23 3.58 -1.00 -6.26
CA SER A 23 2.20 -1.39 -6.53
C SER A 23 1.24 -0.19 -6.44
N GLY A 24 1.45 0.70 -5.47
CA GLY A 24 0.65 1.91 -5.29
C GLY A 24 0.77 2.91 -6.46
N VAL A 25 1.90 2.93 -7.17
CA VAL A 25 2.13 3.83 -8.32
C VAL A 25 1.77 3.16 -9.64
N LEU A 26 2.24 1.95 -9.88
CA LEU A 26 2.06 1.27 -11.17
C LEU A 26 0.60 0.94 -11.46
N MET A 27 -0.17 0.57 -10.44
CA MET A 27 -1.56 0.19 -10.60
C MET A 27 -2.43 1.35 -11.12
N PRO A 28 -2.50 2.52 -10.46
CA PRO A 28 -3.30 3.64 -10.96
C PRO A 28 -2.79 4.16 -12.31
N LEU A 29 -1.47 4.15 -12.54
CA LEU A 29 -0.90 4.47 -13.85
C LEU A 29 -1.42 3.51 -14.93
N SER A 30 -1.44 2.21 -14.65
CA SER A 30 -1.95 1.20 -15.59
C SER A 30 -3.43 1.41 -15.89
N VAL A 31 -4.25 1.75 -14.89
CA VAL A 31 -5.68 2.08 -15.08
C VAL A 31 -5.85 3.23 -16.06
N VAL A 32 -5.08 4.31 -15.89
CA VAL A 32 -5.12 5.49 -16.78
C VAL A 32 -4.67 5.13 -18.20
N ILE A 33 -3.58 4.38 -18.34
CA ILE A 33 -3.07 3.94 -19.65
C ILE A 33 -4.11 3.07 -20.38
N VAL A 34 -4.68 2.07 -19.71
CA VAL A 34 -5.69 1.20 -20.31
C VAL A 34 -6.91 2.00 -20.72
N ALA A 35 -7.40 2.91 -19.88
CA ALA A 35 -8.52 3.76 -20.24
C ALA A 35 -8.23 4.66 -21.44
N TYR A 36 -7.02 5.22 -21.53
CA TYR A 36 -6.58 5.99 -22.70
C TYR A 36 -6.56 5.14 -23.97
N LEU A 37 -6.01 3.92 -23.91
CA LEU A 37 -5.96 3.00 -25.06
C LEU A 37 -7.36 2.59 -25.53
N PHE A 38 -8.31 2.48 -24.60
CA PHE A 38 -9.67 2.03 -24.88
C PHE A 38 -10.62 3.19 -25.25
N ARG A 39 -10.16 4.44 -25.27
CA ARG A 39 -11.02 5.64 -25.39
C ARG A 39 -11.90 5.69 -26.65
N ASN A 40 -11.42 5.14 -27.77
CA ASN A 40 -12.10 5.17 -29.07
C ASN A 40 -13.04 3.97 -29.30
N PHE A 41 -13.13 3.04 -28.35
CA PHE A 41 -14.02 1.89 -28.45
C PHE A 41 -15.44 2.23 -27.99
N SER A 42 -16.39 1.36 -28.33
CA SER A 42 -17.76 1.47 -27.85
C SER A 42 -17.83 1.42 -26.32
N THR A 43 -18.88 2.01 -25.75
CA THR A 43 -19.12 2.04 -24.31
C THR A 43 -19.13 0.64 -23.69
N VAL A 44 -19.60 -0.38 -24.43
CA VAL A 44 -19.63 -1.77 -23.96
C VAL A 44 -18.21 -2.29 -23.71
N VAL A 45 -17.29 -2.08 -24.65
CA VAL A 45 -15.88 -2.53 -24.54
C VAL A 45 -15.15 -1.75 -23.44
N ARG A 46 -15.38 -0.43 -23.37
CA ARG A 46 -14.84 0.43 -22.30
C ARG A 46 -15.33 0.00 -20.91
N SER A 47 -16.60 -0.37 -20.79
CA SER A 47 -17.18 -0.87 -19.54
C SER A 47 -16.57 -2.22 -19.12
N GLY A 48 -16.30 -3.12 -20.07
CA GLY A 48 -15.59 -4.37 -19.79
C GLY A 48 -14.18 -4.12 -19.23
N ALA A 49 -13.41 -3.23 -19.87
CA ALA A 49 -12.08 -2.86 -19.39
C ALA A 49 -12.13 -2.13 -18.03
N MET A 50 -13.15 -1.30 -17.79
CA MET A 50 -13.40 -0.64 -16.50
C MET A 50 -13.58 -1.66 -15.38
N VAL A 51 -14.39 -2.71 -15.59
CA VAL A 51 -14.61 -3.75 -14.56
C VAL A 51 -13.29 -4.43 -14.18
N SER A 52 -12.43 -4.72 -15.16
CA SER A 52 -11.08 -5.24 -14.89
C SER A 52 -10.24 -4.27 -14.03
N GLY A 53 -10.29 -2.96 -14.36
CA GLY A 53 -9.66 -1.92 -13.56
C GLY A 53 -10.17 -1.87 -12.12
N LEU A 54 -11.50 -1.97 -11.92
CA LEU A 54 -12.13 -1.97 -10.59
C LEU A 54 -11.71 -3.20 -9.76
N ILE A 55 -11.64 -4.39 -10.37
CA ILE A 55 -11.11 -5.59 -9.71
C ILE A 55 -9.67 -5.34 -9.26
N GLY A 56 -8.85 -4.73 -10.13
CA GLY A 56 -7.50 -4.30 -9.78
C GLY A 56 -7.49 -3.39 -8.56
N VAL A 57 -8.38 -2.38 -8.47
CA VAL A 57 -8.41 -1.42 -7.35
C VAL A 57 -8.68 -2.16 -6.05
N VAL A 58 -9.61 -3.12 -6.07
CA VAL A 58 -9.93 -3.96 -4.92
C VAL A 58 -8.73 -4.83 -4.51
N MET A 59 -8.03 -5.44 -5.47
CA MET A 59 -6.81 -6.21 -5.20
C MET A 59 -5.69 -5.34 -4.60
N LEU A 60 -5.53 -4.10 -5.08
CA LEU A 60 -4.57 -3.16 -4.51
C LEU A 60 -4.92 -2.80 -3.06
N ALA A 61 -6.21 -2.67 -2.73
CA ALA A 61 -6.66 -2.43 -1.36
C ALA A 61 -6.25 -3.60 -0.43
N PHE A 62 -6.53 -4.84 -0.83
CA PHE A 62 -6.11 -6.02 -0.06
C PHE A 62 -4.59 -6.11 0.09
N PHE A 63 -3.86 -5.87 -1.00
CA PHE A 63 -2.40 -5.86 -0.98
C PHE A 63 -1.85 -4.80 0.00
N THR A 64 -2.42 -3.59 -0.03
CA THR A 64 -2.06 -2.50 0.88
C THR A 64 -2.29 -2.88 2.34
N THR A 65 -3.45 -3.46 2.65
CA THR A 65 -3.74 -3.94 4.01
C THR A 65 -2.77 -5.04 4.45
N ALA A 66 -2.46 -5.99 3.58
CA ALA A 66 -1.51 -7.05 3.89
C ALA A 66 -0.09 -6.51 4.14
N ALA A 67 0.38 -5.57 3.31
CA ALA A 67 1.67 -4.93 3.45
C ALA A 67 1.77 -4.10 4.75
N GLN A 68 0.72 -3.35 5.08
CA GLN A 68 0.64 -2.60 6.34
C GLN A 68 0.69 -3.55 7.55
N ASN A 69 -0.11 -4.63 7.54
CA ASN A 69 -0.08 -5.62 8.62
C ASN A 69 1.29 -6.27 8.79
N ALA A 70 1.96 -6.61 7.68
CA ALA A 70 3.32 -7.14 7.71
C ALA A 70 4.31 -6.14 8.33
N PHE A 71 4.20 -4.85 8.00
CA PHE A 71 5.04 -3.80 8.57
C PHE A 71 4.86 -3.68 10.10
N PHE A 72 3.62 -3.63 10.59
CA PHE A 72 3.34 -3.55 12.03
C PHE A 72 3.72 -4.82 12.80
N MET A 73 3.64 -5.98 12.15
CA MET A 73 4.15 -7.24 12.72
C MET A 73 5.67 -7.19 12.89
N GLN A 74 6.41 -6.70 11.90
CA GLN A 74 7.86 -6.51 12.00
C GLN A 74 8.20 -5.52 13.12
N LEU A 75 7.49 -4.39 13.21
CA LEU A 75 7.70 -3.42 14.30
C LEU A 75 7.43 -4.04 15.67
N THR A 76 6.39 -4.86 15.80
CA THR A 76 6.11 -5.59 17.04
C THR A 76 7.24 -6.57 17.39
N MET A 77 7.77 -7.30 16.40
CA MET A 77 8.94 -8.17 16.62
C MET A 77 10.14 -7.36 17.11
N LEU A 78 10.41 -6.18 16.54
CA LEU A 78 11.47 -5.30 17.00
C LEU A 78 11.22 -4.80 18.44
N SER A 79 9.97 -4.53 18.81
CA SER A 79 9.57 -4.15 20.17
C SER A 79 9.81 -5.27 21.18
N THR A 80 9.51 -6.52 20.83
CA THR A 80 9.83 -7.68 21.65
C THR A 80 11.35 -7.85 21.79
N MET A 81 12.13 -7.69 20.71
CA MET A 81 13.59 -7.76 20.76
C MET A 81 14.21 -6.71 21.69
N ALA A 82 13.67 -5.50 21.69
CA ALA A 82 14.10 -4.44 22.62
C ALA A 82 13.80 -4.80 24.08
N ALA A 83 12.64 -5.41 24.36
CA ALA A 83 12.30 -5.88 25.70
C ALA A 83 13.21 -7.03 26.18
N ASP A 84 13.66 -7.88 25.25
CA ASP A 84 14.60 -8.97 25.52
C ASP A 84 16.07 -8.50 25.66
N GLY A 85 16.32 -7.18 25.62
CA GLY A 85 17.63 -6.59 25.89
C GLY A 85 18.49 -6.27 24.67
N ALA A 86 17.92 -6.24 23.45
CA ALA A 86 18.66 -5.83 22.26
C ALA A 86 18.87 -4.30 22.22
N GLU A 87 20.08 -3.83 22.56
CA GLU A 87 20.42 -2.40 22.66
C GLU A 87 20.12 -1.60 21.38
N VAL A 88 20.40 -2.16 20.20
CA VAL A 88 20.15 -1.50 18.91
C VAL A 88 18.64 -1.33 18.65
N ALA A 89 17.83 -2.33 19.00
CA ALA A 89 16.37 -2.24 18.87
C ALA A 89 15.79 -1.23 19.87
N THR A 90 16.27 -1.26 21.11
CA THR A 90 15.92 -0.29 22.16
C THR A 90 16.25 1.14 21.75
N SER A 91 17.46 1.36 21.21
CA SER A 91 17.89 2.67 20.71
C SER A 91 17.02 3.16 19.55
N PHE A 92 16.74 2.28 18.59
CA PHE A 92 15.88 2.60 17.44
C PHE A 92 14.45 2.99 17.88
N LEU A 93 13.81 2.18 18.73
CA LEU A 93 12.44 2.43 19.18
C LEU A 93 12.34 3.67 20.07
N THR A 94 13.31 3.87 20.97
CA THR A 94 13.36 5.06 21.84
C THR A 94 13.51 6.32 21.00
N THR A 95 14.37 6.29 19.98
CA THR A 95 14.56 7.43 19.04
C THR A 95 13.30 7.69 18.22
N ALA A 96 12.59 6.63 17.81
CA ALA A 96 11.35 6.72 17.05
C ALA A 96 10.11 7.05 17.93
N GLY A 97 10.25 7.09 19.26
CA GLY A 97 9.14 7.29 20.19
C GLY A 97 8.13 6.14 20.23
N LEU A 98 8.57 4.92 19.92
CA LEU A 98 7.74 3.72 19.88
C LEU A 98 7.85 2.91 21.19
N PRO A 99 6.77 2.26 21.63
CA PRO A 99 6.78 1.50 22.88
C PRO A 99 7.63 0.24 22.78
N ILE A 100 8.27 -0.13 23.89
CA ILE A 100 9.14 -1.31 24.03
C ILE A 100 8.36 -2.41 24.78
N GLY A 101 8.41 -3.64 24.25
CA GLY A 101 7.71 -4.79 24.82
C GLY A 101 6.21 -4.83 24.58
N GLU A 102 5.67 -3.93 23.76
CA GLU A 102 4.25 -3.83 23.47
C GLU A 102 3.96 -4.09 21.99
N THR A 103 2.73 -4.54 21.70
CA THR A 103 2.26 -4.65 20.31
C THR A 103 2.11 -3.27 19.70
N ILE A 104 2.80 -3.03 18.59
CA ILE A 104 2.71 -1.78 17.85
C ILE A 104 1.57 -1.89 16.85
N ASN A 105 0.48 -1.15 17.12
CA ASN A 105 -0.72 -1.17 16.29
C ASN A 105 -0.71 -0.05 15.24
N PRO A 106 -1.36 -0.28 14.09
CA PRO A 106 -1.59 0.77 13.11
C PRO A 106 -2.41 1.92 13.72
N PRO A 107 -2.03 3.20 13.43
CA PRO A 107 -2.84 4.33 13.86
C PRO A 107 -4.24 4.29 13.24
N GLY A 108 -5.28 4.64 14.01
CA GLY A 108 -6.67 4.57 13.54
C GLY A 108 -6.97 5.46 12.32
N TRP A 109 -6.27 6.59 12.17
CA TRP A 109 -6.40 7.45 10.99
C TRP A 109 -5.92 6.78 9.71
N MET A 110 -4.99 5.83 9.79
CA MET A 110 -4.44 5.15 8.60
C MET A 110 -5.50 4.28 7.94
N LEU A 111 -6.36 3.63 8.74
CA LEU A 111 -7.52 2.88 8.23
C LEU A 111 -8.53 3.80 7.56
N ALA A 112 -8.84 4.95 8.17
CA ALA A 112 -9.78 5.91 7.61
C ALA A 112 -9.30 6.47 6.27
N LEU A 113 -8.03 6.92 6.20
CA LEU A 113 -7.44 7.41 4.95
C LEU A 113 -7.36 6.33 3.87
N SER A 114 -7.07 5.07 4.25
CA SER A 114 -7.04 3.95 3.30
C SER A 114 -8.42 3.70 2.69
N PHE A 115 -9.48 3.78 3.49
CA PHE A 115 -10.86 3.62 3.00
C PHE A 115 -11.26 4.74 2.04
N VAL A 116 -10.95 6.00 2.39
CA VAL A 116 -11.18 7.16 1.53
C VAL A 116 -10.43 7.01 0.20
N GLN A 117 -9.18 6.56 0.24
CA GLN A 117 -8.37 6.33 -0.96
C GLN A 117 -8.98 5.26 -1.88
N VAL A 118 -9.53 4.18 -1.33
CA VAL A 118 -10.22 3.15 -2.12
C VAL A 118 -11.44 3.73 -2.83
N ILE A 119 -12.27 4.51 -2.13
CA ILE A 119 -13.44 5.16 -2.74
C ILE A 119 -13.02 6.09 -3.88
N ILE A 120 -12.01 6.93 -3.65
CA ILE A 120 -11.47 7.84 -4.68
C ILE A 120 -11.04 7.05 -5.92
N ASN A 121 -10.28 5.96 -5.74
CA ASN A 121 -9.82 5.14 -6.86
C ASN A 121 -10.96 4.45 -7.61
N LEU A 122 -12.00 3.99 -6.91
CA LEU A 122 -13.19 3.41 -7.56
C LEU A 122 -13.90 4.45 -8.43
N VAL A 123 -14.18 5.63 -7.87
CA VAL A 123 -14.86 6.72 -8.59
C VAL A 123 -14.04 7.21 -9.77
N LEU A 124 -12.73 7.42 -9.58
CA LEU A 124 -11.83 7.83 -10.65
C LEU A 124 -11.73 6.78 -11.74
N THR A 125 -11.70 5.49 -11.40
CA THR A 125 -11.67 4.41 -12.41
C THR A 125 -12.92 4.48 -13.30
N VAL A 126 -14.11 4.62 -12.70
CA VAL A 126 -15.35 4.77 -13.48
C VAL A 126 -15.31 6.02 -14.35
N TYR A 127 -14.89 7.15 -13.77
CA TYR A 127 -14.77 8.42 -14.47
C TYR A 127 -13.86 8.34 -15.69
N VAL A 128 -12.64 7.84 -15.51
CA VAL A 128 -11.61 7.80 -16.54
C VAL A 128 -12.00 6.85 -17.69
N PHE A 129 -12.69 5.75 -17.39
CA PHE A 129 -13.14 4.82 -18.44
C PHE A 129 -14.39 5.28 -19.19
N LEU A 130 -15.36 5.93 -18.54
CA LEU A 130 -16.67 6.21 -19.16
C LEU A 130 -16.89 7.68 -19.52
N PHE A 131 -16.33 8.61 -18.75
CA PHE A 131 -16.70 10.02 -18.81
C PHE A 131 -15.56 10.96 -19.18
N ALA A 132 -14.30 10.54 -19.01
CA ALA A 132 -13.15 11.38 -19.34
C ALA A 132 -13.16 11.76 -20.83
N GLN A 133 -13.14 13.08 -21.06
CA GLN A 133 -12.92 13.66 -22.37
C GLN A 133 -11.41 13.75 -22.60
N TRP A 134 -10.86 12.70 -23.18
CA TRP A 134 -9.51 12.72 -23.72
C TRP A 134 -9.52 13.73 -24.88
N GLU A 135 -8.64 14.73 -24.86
CA GLU A 135 -8.65 15.83 -25.84
C GLU A 135 -8.89 15.31 -27.27
N ASN A 136 -9.91 15.87 -27.93
CA ASN A 136 -10.27 15.53 -29.30
C ASN A 136 -9.11 15.93 -30.21
N SER A 137 -8.46 14.95 -30.83
CA SER A 137 -7.64 15.18 -32.02
C SER A 137 -8.26 14.52 -33.23
#